data_AF-A0A525WIE8-F1
#
_entry.id   AF-A0A525WIE8-F1
#
_cell.length_a   1.000
_cell.length_b   1.000
_cell.length_c   1.000
_cell.angle_alpha   90.00
_cell.angle_beta   90.00
_cell.angle_gamma   90.00
#
_symmetry.space_group_name_H-M   'P 1'
#
loop_
_entity.id
_entity.type
_entity.pdbx_description
1 polymer ?
#
loop_
_entity_poly.entity_id
_entity_poly.type
_entity_poly.pdbx_seq_one_letter_code
_entity_poly.pdbx_strand_id
1 'polypeptide(L)'
;MGKTMLGVFFGLVMVAAGASVAFALQAGGVEIGDLETGSVVGQSFKELDVDAQLFAIEIGDLKTWYPPITVIDFKVRPGRPVLLKVTNKATAEHGFQMTDAVNAGSPFVMKAEVVLKPGETKYIGVPTSDMFYATQGNTLIYRCHLHPGHVGGKILMLK
;
A
#
# COMPACT_ATOMS: atom_id res chain seq x y z
N MET A 1 -4.71 25.58 49.49
CA MET A 1 -3.89 24.93 48.44
C MET A 1 -4.28 23.48 48.11
N GLY A 2 -5.15 22.79 48.88
CA GLY A 2 -5.48 21.38 48.62
C GLY A 2 -6.57 21.10 47.57
N LYS A 3 -7.45 22.06 47.25
CA LYS A 3 -8.59 21.86 46.32
C LYS A 3 -8.21 22.02 44.84
N THR A 4 -7.19 22.83 44.54
CA THR A 4 -6.69 23.06 43.19
C THR A 4 -5.81 21.91 42.67
N MET A 5 -5.05 21.23 43.55
CA MET A 5 -4.26 20.07 43.13
C MET A 5 -5.12 18.87 42.70
N LEU A 6 -6.27 18.66 43.36
CA LEU A 6 -7.14 17.51 43.06
C LEU A 6 -7.81 17.65 41.68
N GLY A 7 -8.22 18.87 41.30
CA GLY A 7 -8.80 19.15 39.99
C GLY A 7 -7.79 18.99 38.85
N VAL A 8 -6.52 19.37 39.09
CA VAL A 8 -5.42 19.15 38.12
C VAL A 8 -5.14 17.66 37.96
N PHE A 9 -5.12 16.88 39.04
CA PHE A 9 -4.92 15.43 38.98
C PHE A 9 -6.09 14.71 38.28
N PHE A 10 -7.33 15.08 38.57
CA PHE A 10 -8.50 14.50 37.89
C PHE A 10 -8.56 14.87 36.41
N GLY A 11 -8.18 16.10 36.05
CA GLY A 11 -8.05 16.54 34.66
C GLY A 11 -6.94 15.78 33.92
N LEU A 12 -5.78 15.57 34.55
CA LEU A 12 -4.67 14.82 33.97
C LEU A 12 -5.01 13.34 33.75
N VAL A 13 -5.74 12.73 34.69
CA VAL A 13 -6.20 11.33 34.59
C VAL A 13 -7.28 11.20 33.51
N MET A 14 -8.17 12.18 33.34
CA MET A 14 -9.14 12.21 32.23
C MET A 14 -8.46 12.39 30.85
N VAL A 15 -7.35 13.14 30.77
CA VAL A 15 -6.56 13.25 29.52
C VAL A 15 -5.81 11.94 29.23
N ALA A 16 -5.32 11.25 30.26
CA ALA A 16 -4.66 9.95 30.10
C ALA A 16 -5.63 8.78 29.83
N ALA A 17 -6.85 8.83 30.36
CA ALA A 17 -7.89 7.81 30.17
C ALA A 17 -8.80 8.08 28.95
N GLY A 18 -8.93 9.35 28.54
CA GLY A 18 -9.67 9.81 27.36
C GLY A 18 -8.82 9.92 26.11
N ALA A 19 -7.50 9.76 26.22
CA ALA A 19 -6.67 9.31 25.12
C ALA A 19 -7.01 7.83 24.86
N SER A 20 -8.20 7.60 24.32
CA SER A 20 -8.38 6.55 23.34
C SER A 20 -7.17 6.68 22.43
N VAL A 21 -6.22 5.76 22.57
CA VAL A 21 -5.36 5.35 21.46
C VAL A 21 -6.32 4.85 20.39
N ALA A 22 -7.01 5.80 19.74
CA ALA A 22 -7.23 5.70 18.32
C ALA A 22 -5.82 5.42 17.83
N PHE A 23 -5.54 4.14 17.56
CA PHE A 23 -4.42 3.75 16.77
C PHE A 23 -4.44 4.76 15.63
N ALA A 24 -3.53 5.73 15.67
CA ALA A 24 -3.24 6.52 14.50
C ALA A 24 -2.89 5.43 13.51
N LEU A 25 -3.82 5.19 12.57
CA LEU A 25 -3.80 4.09 11.63
C LEU A 25 -2.66 4.46 10.69
N GLN A 26 -1.43 4.23 11.17
CA GLN A 26 -0.24 4.68 10.50
C GLN A 26 -0.19 3.82 9.25
N ALA A 27 -0.37 4.47 8.10
CA ALA A 27 -0.08 3.84 6.83
C ALA A 27 1.33 3.26 6.87
N GLY A 28 1.50 2.09 6.28
CA GLY A 28 2.78 1.39 6.30
C GLY A 28 2.70 -0.05 6.79
N GLY A 29 1.51 -0.66 6.82
CA GLY A 29 1.40 -2.11 6.95
C GLY A 29 1.62 -2.86 5.64
N VAL A 30 2.11 -2.16 4.60
CA VAL A 30 2.47 -2.75 3.31
C VAL A 30 3.68 -3.66 3.50
N GLU A 31 3.53 -4.91 3.10
CA GLU A 31 4.59 -5.91 3.18
C GLU A 31 4.98 -6.35 1.77
N ILE A 32 6.29 -6.42 1.50
CA ILE A 32 6.82 -6.83 0.20
C ILE A 32 7.73 -8.03 0.39
N GLY A 33 7.49 -9.08 -0.39
CA GLY A 33 8.26 -10.31 -0.23
C GLY A 33 8.03 -11.34 -1.33
N ASP A 34 8.57 -12.53 -1.12
CA ASP A 34 8.33 -13.69 -1.95
C ASP A 34 7.04 -14.40 -1.52
N LEU A 35 6.39 -15.11 -2.45
CA LEU A 35 5.16 -15.87 -2.13
C LEU A 35 5.38 -16.82 -0.97
N GLU A 36 6.57 -17.43 -0.91
CA GLU A 36 6.88 -18.53 -0.01
C GLU A 36 7.02 -18.10 1.46
N THR A 37 7.50 -16.88 1.68
CA THR A 37 7.92 -16.39 3.00
C THR A 37 7.19 -15.12 3.42
N GLY A 38 6.55 -14.42 2.48
CA GLY A 38 5.85 -13.18 2.74
C GLY A 38 4.54 -13.38 3.50
N SER A 39 4.19 -12.37 4.29
CA SER A 39 2.92 -12.30 5.01
C SER A 39 2.49 -10.84 5.15
N VAL A 40 1.20 -10.60 5.36
CA VAL A 40 0.66 -9.28 5.68
C VAL A 40 -0.37 -9.42 6.78
N VAL A 41 -0.27 -8.60 7.82
CA VAL A 41 -1.12 -8.65 9.03
C VAL A 41 -1.32 -10.07 9.58
N GLY A 42 -0.26 -10.87 9.59
CA GLY A 42 -0.24 -12.24 10.11
C GLY A 42 -0.82 -13.31 9.17
N GLN A 43 -1.27 -12.97 7.96
CA GLN A 43 -1.72 -13.93 6.93
C GLN A 43 -0.61 -14.17 5.92
N SER A 44 -0.32 -15.44 5.61
CA SER A 44 0.70 -15.79 4.62
C SER A 44 0.25 -15.40 3.21
N PHE A 45 1.18 -14.95 2.36
CA PHE A 45 0.86 -14.65 0.96
C PHE A 45 0.30 -15.86 0.19
N LYS A 46 0.68 -17.09 0.55
CA LYS A 46 0.15 -18.32 -0.08
C LYS A 46 -1.33 -18.56 0.18
N GLU A 47 -1.85 -18.01 1.28
CA GLU A 47 -3.23 -18.20 1.72
C GLU A 47 -4.17 -17.14 1.14
N LEU A 48 -3.61 -16.14 0.45
CA LEU A 48 -4.36 -15.04 -0.16
C LEU A 48 -4.47 -15.25 -1.66
N ASP A 49 -5.66 -15.00 -2.23
CA ASP A 49 -5.75 -14.90 -3.68
C ASP A 49 -5.07 -13.62 -4.17
N VAL A 50 -4.34 -13.74 -5.28
CA VAL A 50 -3.74 -12.60 -5.98
C VAL A 50 -4.85 -11.77 -6.61
N ASP A 51 -5.04 -10.56 -6.11
CA ASP A 51 -6.10 -9.65 -6.56
C ASP A 51 -5.75 -8.96 -7.88
N ALA A 52 -4.46 -8.73 -8.14
CA ALA A 52 -3.99 -8.23 -9.42
C ALA A 52 -2.55 -8.65 -9.72
N GLN A 53 -2.25 -8.77 -11.02
CA GLN A 53 -0.90 -8.98 -11.53
C GLN A 53 -0.48 -7.77 -12.35
N LEU A 54 0.69 -7.21 -12.04
CA LEU A 54 1.26 -6.03 -12.69
C LEU A 54 2.63 -6.39 -13.26
N PHE A 55 2.93 -5.89 -14.46
CA PHE A 55 4.12 -6.27 -15.21
C PHE A 55 4.90 -5.06 -15.68
N ALA A 56 6.20 -4.99 -15.42
CA ALA A 56 7.07 -4.14 -16.23
C ALA A 56 7.31 -4.85 -17.56
N ILE A 57 6.94 -4.20 -18.67
CA ILE A 57 7.04 -4.76 -20.03
C ILE A 57 7.61 -3.71 -21.00
N GLU A 58 8.09 -4.22 -22.13
CA GLU A 58 8.54 -3.43 -23.27
C GLU A 58 7.67 -3.76 -24.49
N ILE A 59 7.12 -2.75 -25.15
CA ILE A 59 6.30 -2.86 -26.36
C ILE A 59 6.89 -1.92 -27.41
N GLY A 60 7.68 -2.45 -28.34
CA GLY A 60 8.52 -1.62 -29.20
C GLY A 60 9.44 -0.75 -28.33
N ASP A 61 9.42 0.57 -28.55
CA ASP A 61 10.20 1.52 -27.75
C ASP A 61 9.54 1.92 -26.42
N LEU A 62 8.29 1.49 -26.18
CA LEU A 62 7.55 1.84 -24.97
C LEU A 62 7.94 0.92 -23.81
N LYS A 63 8.32 1.52 -22.68
CA LYS A 63 8.51 0.84 -21.39
C LYS A 63 7.40 1.24 -20.45
N THR A 64 6.65 0.27 -19.93
CA THR A 64 5.46 0.54 -19.13
C THR A 64 5.24 -0.49 -18.03
N TRP A 65 4.55 -0.06 -16.96
CA TRP A 65 3.83 -0.98 -16.10
C TRP A 65 2.45 -1.30 -16.71
N TYR A 66 2.11 -2.57 -16.82
CA TYR A 66 0.87 -3.09 -17.43
C TYR A 66 0.08 -3.95 -16.42
N PRO A 67 -1.27 -3.95 -16.45
CA PRO A 67 -2.13 -3.10 -17.27
C PRO A 67 -1.97 -1.62 -16.93
N PRO A 68 -2.47 -0.67 -17.75
CA PRO A 68 -2.46 0.76 -17.40
C PRO A 68 -3.55 1.12 -16.39
N ILE A 69 -4.61 0.32 -16.31
CA ILE A 69 -5.68 0.44 -15.31
C ILE A 69 -5.97 -0.96 -14.74
N THR A 70 -5.95 -1.05 -13.42
CA THR A 70 -6.39 -2.22 -12.65
C THR A 70 -7.58 -1.81 -11.80
N VAL A 71 -8.63 -2.62 -11.77
CA VAL A 71 -9.80 -2.37 -10.91
C VAL A 71 -9.81 -3.41 -9.80
N ILE A 72 -9.94 -2.96 -8.56
CA ILE A 72 -10.19 -3.82 -7.40
C ILE A 72 -11.57 -3.45 -6.86
N ASP A 73 -12.51 -4.39 -6.93
CA ASP A 73 -13.87 -4.20 -6.42
C ASP A 73 -13.97 -4.69 -4.98
N PHE A 74 -13.98 -3.76 -4.02
CA PHE A 74 -14.11 -4.07 -2.60
C PHE A 74 -15.54 -4.38 -2.18
N LYS A 75 -16.54 -4.17 -3.04
CA LYS A 75 -17.95 -4.46 -2.70
C LYS A 75 -18.25 -5.95 -2.69
N VAL A 76 -17.50 -6.72 -3.48
CA VAL A 76 -17.68 -8.17 -3.65
C VAL A 76 -16.50 -8.98 -3.10
N ARG A 77 -15.47 -8.30 -2.59
CA ARG A 77 -14.25 -8.93 -2.11
C ARG A 77 -14.35 -9.24 -0.60
N PRO A 78 -13.86 -10.41 -0.13
CA PRO A 78 -13.74 -10.67 1.29
C PRO A 78 -12.81 -9.63 1.95
N GLY A 79 -13.06 -9.29 3.23
CA GLY A 79 -12.29 -8.30 3.99
C GLY A 79 -10.82 -8.64 4.29
N ARG A 80 -10.24 -9.63 3.59
CA ARG A 80 -8.84 -10.06 3.71
C ARG A 80 -7.87 -9.00 3.15
N PRO A 81 -6.57 -9.02 3.48
CA PRO A 81 -5.57 -8.12 2.88
C PRO A 81 -5.50 -8.26 1.36
N VAL A 82 -5.20 -7.18 0.66
CA VAL A 82 -4.96 -7.16 -0.79
C VAL A 82 -3.60 -7.77 -1.09
N LEU A 83 -3.52 -8.67 -2.06
CA LEU A 83 -2.27 -9.23 -2.55
C LEU A 83 -2.06 -8.87 -4.02
N LEU A 84 -1.04 -8.06 -4.31
CA LEU A 84 -0.61 -7.75 -5.66
C LEU A 84 0.62 -8.59 -6.00
N LYS A 85 0.67 -9.11 -7.22
CA LYS A 85 1.86 -9.75 -7.78
C LYS A 85 2.50 -8.81 -8.79
N VAL A 86 3.74 -8.42 -8.57
CA VAL A 86 4.50 -7.55 -9.46
C VAL A 86 5.63 -8.34 -10.09
N THR A 87 5.74 -8.32 -11.42
CA THR A 87 6.77 -9.07 -12.16
C THR A 87 7.46 -8.16 -13.15
N ASN A 88 8.79 -8.19 -13.18
CA ASN A 88 9.54 -7.53 -14.23
C ASN A 88 9.75 -8.50 -15.41
N LYS A 89 9.07 -8.27 -16.52
CA LYS A 89 9.23 -9.03 -17.77
C LYS A 89 10.08 -8.29 -18.82
N ALA A 90 10.60 -7.12 -18.48
CA ALA A 90 11.51 -6.36 -19.33
C ALA A 90 12.95 -6.86 -19.19
N THR A 91 13.84 -6.36 -20.06
CA THR A 91 15.24 -6.81 -20.11
C THR A 91 16.17 -6.08 -19.13
N ALA A 92 15.70 -5.01 -18.49
CA ALA A 92 16.46 -4.19 -17.55
C ALA A 92 15.82 -4.18 -16.15
N GLU A 93 16.53 -3.68 -15.14
CA GLU A 93 15.96 -3.44 -13.82
C GLU A 93 14.87 -2.36 -13.88
N HIS A 94 13.77 -2.59 -13.17
CA HIS A 94 12.69 -1.60 -13.06
C HIS A 94 12.22 -1.47 -11.63
N GLY A 95 12.06 -0.22 -11.19
CA GLY A 95 11.34 0.08 -9.97
C GLY A 95 9.84 -0.09 -10.16
N PHE A 96 9.17 -0.57 -9.12
CA PHE A 96 7.74 -0.42 -8.89
C PHE A 96 7.56 0.55 -7.73
N GLN A 97 6.77 1.59 -7.92
CA GLN A 97 6.27 2.42 -6.82
C GLN A 97 4.78 2.59 -6.99
N MET A 98 4.00 2.27 -5.96
CA MET A 98 2.56 2.52 -5.89
C MET A 98 2.24 3.43 -4.71
N THR A 99 1.49 4.50 -4.95
CA THR A 99 1.08 5.46 -3.91
C THR A 99 -0.11 6.31 -4.37
N ASP A 100 -0.66 7.13 -3.49
CA ASP A 100 -1.59 8.19 -3.86
C ASP A 100 -0.79 9.40 -4.40
N ALA A 101 -1.10 9.82 -5.63
CA ALA A 101 -0.41 10.88 -6.33
C ALA A 101 -0.48 12.24 -5.62
N VAL A 102 -1.61 12.52 -4.96
CA VAL A 102 -1.85 13.83 -4.32
C VAL A 102 -1.01 13.97 -3.06
N ASN A 103 -0.85 12.87 -2.31
CA ASN A 103 -0.20 12.85 -1.00
C ASN A 103 1.12 12.08 -0.98
N ALA A 104 1.76 11.89 -2.13
CA ALA A 104 2.97 11.05 -2.24
C ALA A 104 4.13 11.46 -1.30
N GLY A 105 4.14 12.71 -0.83
CA GLY A 105 5.12 13.21 0.16
C GLY A 105 4.70 13.07 1.63
N SER A 106 3.47 12.62 1.91
CA SER A 106 2.98 12.43 3.27
C SER A 106 3.55 11.13 3.85
N PRO A 107 4.02 11.12 5.11
CA PRO A 107 4.46 9.90 5.78
C PRO A 107 3.29 8.95 6.12
N PHE A 108 2.04 9.43 5.97
CA PHE A 108 0.82 8.68 6.27
C PHE A 108 0.10 8.19 5.02
N VAL A 109 0.74 8.27 3.85
CA VAL A 109 0.18 7.72 2.61
C VAL A 109 0.58 6.26 2.46
N MET A 110 -0.31 5.43 1.93
CA MET A 110 0.06 4.08 1.52
C MET A 110 1.11 4.18 0.41
N LYS A 111 2.23 3.50 0.61
CA LYS A 111 3.33 3.45 -0.33
C LYS A 111 3.89 2.02 -0.39
N ALA A 112 3.93 1.46 -1.60
CA ALA A 112 4.70 0.26 -1.90
C ALA A 112 5.85 0.64 -2.84
N GLU A 113 7.08 0.26 -2.54
CA GLU A 113 8.25 0.56 -3.38
C GLU A 113 9.24 -0.61 -3.37
N VAL A 114 9.60 -1.10 -4.56
CA VAL A 114 10.54 -2.21 -4.74
C VAL A 114 11.25 -2.12 -6.08
N VAL A 115 12.50 -2.54 -6.15
CA VAL A 115 13.25 -2.70 -7.41
C VAL A 115 13.24 -4.17 -7.79
N LEU A 116 12.95 -4.47 -9.06
CA LEU A 116 12.91 -5.83 -9.60
C LEU A 116 13.94 -6.01 -10.70
N LYS A 117 14.73 -7.09 -10.61
CA LYS A 117 15.60 -7.58 -11.67
C LYS A 117 14.80 -8.16 -12.84
N PRO A 118 15.39 -8.27 -14.05
CA PRO A 118 14.75 -8.96 -15.17
C PRO A 118 14.28 -10.37 -14.77
N GLY A 119 13.01 -10.69 -15.04
CA GLY A 119 12.37 -11.96 -14.68
C GLY A 119 11.91 -12.08 -13.22
N GLU A 120 12.27 -11.14 -12.35
CA GLU A 120 11.94 -11.22 -10.93
C GLU A 120 10.44 -10.97 -10.68
N THR A 121 9.91 -11.68 -9.69
CA THR A 121 8.54 -11.50 -9.19
C THR A 121 8.60 -11.25 -7.69
N LYS A 122 7.83 -10.26 -7.24
CA LYS A 122 7.54 -10.01 -5.82
C LYS A 122 6.05 -9.89 -5.60
N TYR A 123 5.66 -10.07 -4.34
CA TYR A 123 4.29 -9.93 -3.88
C TYR A 123 4.22 -8.76 -2.91
N ILE A 124 3.15 -7.99 -3.01
CA ILE A 124 2.88 -6.81 -2.20
C ILE A 124 1.57 -7.07 -1.47
N GLY A 125 1.67 -7.37 -0.18
CA GLY A 125 0.52 -7.45 0.71
C GLY A 125 0.17 -6.06 1.22
N VAL A 126 -1.09 -5.66 1.09
CA VAL A 126 -1.60 -4.38 1.58
C VAL A 126 -2.76 -4.64 2.54
N PRO A 127 -2.70 -4.16 3.80
CA PRO A 127 -3.81 -4.26 4.70
C PRO A 127 -5.05 -3.58 4.11
N THR A 128 -6.23 -4.16 4.33
CA THR A 128 -7.49 -3.54 3.89
C THR A 128 -7.62 -2.12 4.46
N SER A 129 -7.20 -1.90 5.70
CA SER A 129 -7.16 -0.56 6.31
C SER A 129 -6.41 0.47 5.47
N ASP A 130 -5.24 0.11 4.95
CA ASP A 130 -4.39 1.04 4.20
C ASP A 130 -5.05 1.39 2.86
N MET A 131 -5.73 0.43 2.23
CA MET A 131 -6.50 0.69 1.00
C MET A 131 -7.65 1.67 1.22
N PHE A 132 -8.27 1.69 2.39
CA PHE A 132 -9.42 2.54 2.69
C PHE A 132 -9.07 3.89 3.30
N TYR A 133 -8.08 3.94 4.19
CA TYR A 133 -7.83 5.09 5.07
C TYR A 133 -6.47 5.76 4.83
N ALA A 134 -5.53 5.08 4.17
CA ALA A 134 -4.21 5.63 3.84
C ALA A 134 -4.12 6.11 2.38
N THR A 135 -5.27 6.34 1.74
CA THR A 135 -5.37 6.83 0.36
C THR A 135 -6.40 7.95 0.28
N GLN A 136 -6.10 9.05 -0.43
CA GLN A 136 -7.12 10.05 -0.71
C GLN A 136 -7.94 9.61 -1.92
N GLY A 137 -9.22 9.32 -1.70
CA GLY A 137 -10.16 8.91 -2.73
C GLY A 137 -10.04 7.43 -3.12
N ASN A 138 -10.26 7.16 -4.40
CA ASN A 138 -10.47 5.82 -4.94
C ASN A 138 -9.37 5.38 -5.92
N THR A 139 -8.24 6.06 -5.96
CA THR A 139 -7.21 5.78 -6.97
C THR A 139 -5.82 5.80 -6.38
N LEU A 140 -5.02 4.83 -6.79
CA LEU A 140 -3.58 4.78 -6.58
C LEU A 140 -2.89 4.86 -7.94
N ILE A 141 -1.76 5.54 -8.00
CA ILE A 141 -0.87 5.47 -9.16
C ILE A 141 0.19 4.41 -8.91
N TYR A 142 0.62 3.71 -9.94
CA TYR A 142 1.88 2.97 -9.94
C TYR A 142 2.75 3.36 -11.12
N ARG A 143 4.06 3.42 -10.89
CA ARG A 143 5.04 3.90 -11.88
C ARG A 143 6.41 3.27 -11.67
N CYS A 144 7.29 3.47 -12.65
CA CYS A 144 8.70 3.19 -12.47
C CYS A 144 9.38 4.37 -11.75
N HIS A 145 9.77 4.19 -10.49
CA HIS A 145 10.46 5.24 -9.74
C HIS A 145 11.94 5.40 -10.13
N LEU A 146 12.55 4.38 -10.75
CA LEU A 146 13.92 4.46 -11.28
C LEU A 146 14.02 5.23 -12.60
N HIS A 147 12.93 5.27 -13.37
CA HIS A 147 12.93 5.81 -14.73
C HIS A 147 11.67 6.67 -14.96
N PRO A 148 11.75 8.00 -14.76
CA PRO A 148 10.58 8.89 -14.80
C PRO A 148 9.82 8.91 -16.14
N GLY A 149 10.48 8.56 -17.25
CA GLY A 149 9.87 8.54 -18.59
C GLY A 149 9.06 7.28 -18.90
N HIS A 150 9.11 6.25 -18.05
CA HIS A 150 8.31 5.04 -18.27
C HIS A 150 6.84 5.28 -17.91
N VAL A 151 5.96 4.72 -18.72
CA VAL A 151 4.52 4.87 -18.50
C VAL A 151 4.10 4.04 -17.29
N GLY A 152 3.34 4.68 -16.40
CA GLY A 152 2.74 4.04 -15.24
C GLY A 152 1.29 3.62 -15.50
N GLY A 153 0.62 3.22 -14.44
CA GLY A 153 -0.82 2.95 -14.46
C GLY A 153 -1.49 3.35 -13.16
N LYS A 154 -2.74 2.92 -13.00
CA LYS A 154 -3.57 3.24 -11.84
C LYS A 154 -4.33 2.03 -11.35
N ILE A 155 -4.45 1.90 -10.02
CA ILE A 155 -5.45 1.04 -9.40
C ILE A 155 -6.66 1.90 -9.08
N LEU A 156 -7.82 1.55 -9.64
CA LEU A 156 -9.12 2.09 -9.28
C LEU A 156 -9.77 1.16 -8.24
N MET A 157 -10.11 1.71 -7.10
CA MET A 157 -10.77 1.01 -6.01
C MET A 157 -12.27 1.29 -6.06
N LEU A 158 -13.10 0.27 -6.27
CA LEU A 158 -14.54 0.39 -6.10
C LEU A 158 -14.85 0.09 -4.64
N LYS A 159 -14.96 1.14 -3.83
CA LYS A 159 -15.32 1.09 -2.42
C LYS A 159 -16.84 1.20 -2.25
#